data_AF-A0A367ZRL0-F1
#
_entry.id   AF-A0A367ZRL0-F1
#
_cell.length_a   1.000
_cell.length_b   1.000
_cell.length_c   1.000
_cell.angle_alpha   90.00
_cell.angle_beta   90.00
_cell.angle_gamma   90.00
#
_symmetry.space_group_name_H-M   'P 1'
#
loop_
_entity.id
_entity.type
_entity.pdbx_description
1 polymer ?
#
loop_
_entity_poly.entity_id
_entity_poly.type
_entity_poly.pdbx_seq_one_letter_code
_entity_poly.pdbx_strand_id
1 'polypeptide(L)'
;MSQIMNATPSLAGPAEDVLVFAQILHAASGSGLPLSRFLEEAAAALPPARAADWAKQLGEGLAKGHPPAEILAGLEGIDQALVALLSVPGGLGLRDALAAYIRHLVGFARLREHLRAALFQPFLVAWLAVGNLVLVNLHFLPAISGGFLEQRLPLPIFLRAWYILEPATWPLSWILPAGLVWLAVELTRLLYVMAPPRLMTSPLAGPLGLDHFCRLEEKGRLIGLLSLYLGAGRPLAQALRWTAAHGGARLYAHDLTAAAARLERGEAAAAALADSAVLGAVAGELALGNPDGRLDERLQELSESYQEAANRQLAVIEGLGRVAGLLLAGTVVLLLCLAFFQPYFTYAGQTAVAGG
;
A
#
# COMPACT_ATOMS: atom_id res chain seq x y z
N MET A 1 -17.24 23.95 -7.98
CA MET A 1 -16.00 24.45 -7.33
C MET A 1 -15.97 24.19 -5.83
N SER A 2 -17.00 24.51 -5.02
CA SER A 2 -16.87 24.38 -3.55
C SER A 2 -16.92 22.95 -2.98
N GLN A 3 -17.40 21.95 -3.72
CA GLN A 3 -17.41 20.55 -3.24
C GLN A 3 -16.11 19.78 -3.46
N ILE A 4 -15.18 20.29 -4.28
CA ILE A 4 -13.87 19.65 -4.53
C ILE A 4 -12.85 20.06 -3.45
N MET A 5 -13.12 21.16 -2.72
CA MET A 5 -12.18 21.76 -1.75
C MET A 5 -12.21 21.16 -0.34
N ASN A 6 -13.18 20.30 0.01
CA ASN A 6 -13.42 19.92 1.40
C ASN A 6 -12.88 18.55 1.83
N ALA A 7 -12.06 17.89 1.01
CA ALA A 7 -11.55 16.56 1.33
C ALA A 7 -10.07 16.39 0.95
N THR A 8 -9.17 17.12 1.62
CA THR A 8 -7.74 16.77 1.62
C THR A 8 -7.07 17.20 2.92
N PRO A 9 -7.01 16.33 3.94
CA PRO A 9 -5.99 16.45 4.97
C PRO A 9 -4.67 15.94 4.38
N SER A 10 -3.76 16.86 4.09
CA SER A 10 -2.29 16.72 4.11
C SER A 10 -1.74 15.30 3.83
N LEU A 11 -1.11 15.07 2.66
CA LEU A 11 0.09 14.22 2.47
C LEU A 11 0.58 14.25 1.00
N ALA A 12 1.45 15.22 0.66
CA ALA A 12 2.08 15.36 -0.65
C ALA A 12 2.72 14.05 -1.16
N GLY A 13 2.14 13.46 -2.21
CA GLY A 13 2.67 12.31 -2.91
C GLY A 13 2.38 12.38 -4.42
N PRO A 14 3.24 11.82 -5.29
CA PRO A 14 3.08 11.89 -6.75
C PRO A 14 1.74 11.38 -7.28
N ALA A 15 1.10 10.46 -6.57
CA ALA A 15 -0.18 9.88 -6.98
C ALA A 15 -1.39 10.79 -6.68
N GLU A 16 -1.30 11.64 -5.65
CA GLU A 16 -2.38 12.57 -5.29
C GLU A 16 -2.37 13.78 -6.23
N ASP A 17 -1.18 14.26 -6.63
CA ASP A 17 -1.02 15.29 -7.67
C ASP A 17 -1.67 14.85 -9.01
N VAL A 18 -1.47 13.58 -9.42
CA VAL A 18 -2.07 13.03 -10.63
C VAL A 18 -3.59 12.95 -10.50
N LEU A 19 -4.12 12.59 -9.33
CA LEU A 19 -5.56 12.55 -9.08
C LEU A 19 -6.19 13.95 -9.17
N VAL A 20 -5.58 14.95 -8.52
CA VAL A 20 -6.05 16.34 -8.56
C VAL A 20 -6.03 16.86 -10.00
N PHE A 21 -4.94 16.59 -10.74
CA PHE A 21 -4.82 16.96 -12.14
C PHE A 21 -5.90 16.30 -13.02
N ALA A 22 -6.14 14.99 -12.85
CA ALA A 22 -7.19 14.28 -13.59
C ALA A 22 -8.60 14.83 -13.29
N GLN A 23 -8.88 15.18 -12.03
CA GLN A 23 -10.15 15.82 -11.62
C GLN A 23 -10.35 17.19 -12.29
N ILE A 24 -9.29 18.00 -12.38
CA ILE A 24 -9.33 19.29 -13.07
C ILE A 24 -9.65 19.10 -14.55
N LEU A 25 -8.99 18.15 -15.22
CA LEU A 25 -9.26 17.82 -16.62
C LEU A 25 -10.71 17.37 -16.84
N HIS A 26 -11.23 16.53 -15.95
CA HIS A 26 -12.61 16.08 -16.03
C HIS A 26 -13.60 17.24 -15.84
N ALA A 27 -13.36 18.12 -14.86
CA ALA A 27 -14.16 19.32 -14.64
C ALA A 27 -14.12 20.26 -15.86
N ALA A 28 -12.95 20.42 -16.48
CA ALA A 28 -12.78 21.24 -17.68
C ALA A 28 -13.56 20.67 -18.87
N SER A 29 -13.58 19.35 -19.04
CA SER A 29 -14.32 18.69 -20.13
C SER A 29 -15.85 18.90 -20.07
N GLY A 30 -16.38 19.25 -18.89
CA GLY A 30 -17.82 19.48 -18.68
C GLY A 30 -18.24 20.95 -18.64
N SER A 31 -17.31 21.91 -18.63
CA SER A 31 -17.62 23.33 -18.38
C SER A 31 -18.08 24.11 -19.61
N GLY A 32 -17.90 23.56 -20.82
CA GLY A 32 -18.24 24.24 -22.08
C GLY A 32 -17.35 25.45 -22.41
N LEU A 33 -16.35 25.75 -21.57
CA LEU A 33 -15.38 26.82 -21.76
C LEU A 33 -14.17 26.34 -22.58
N PRO A 34 -13.40 27.25 -23.20
CA PRO A 34 -12.11 26.91 -23.80
C PRO A 34 -11.18 26.26 -22.77
N LEU A 35 -10.71 25.05 -23.06
CA LEU A 35 -9.92 24.21 -22.14
C LEU A 35 -8.66 24.94 -21.61
N SER A 36 -7.98 25.72 -22.46
CA SER A 36 -6.78 26.48 -22.08
C SER A 36 -7.05 27.47 -20.94
N ARG A 37 -8.11 28.29 -21.07
CA ARG A 37 -8.48 29.29 -20.08
C ARG A 37 -8.92 28.67 -18.75
N PHE A 38 -9.68 27.59 -18.81
CA PHE A 38 -10.12 26.89 -17.59
C PHE A 38 -8.92 26.30 -16.82
N LEU A 39 -7.94 25.74 -17.54
CA LEU A 39 -6.74 25.17 -16.92
C LEU A 39 -5.86 26.24 -16.28
N GLU A 40 -5.72 27.41 -16.89
CA GLU A 40 -4.99 28.55 -16.31
C GLU A 40 -5.68 29.08 -15.05
N GLU A 41 -7.00 29.25 -15.08
CA GLU A 41 -7.79 29.69 -13.92
C GLU A 41 -7.74 28.66 -12.78
N ALA A 42 -7.81 27.36 -13.11
CA ALA A 42 -7.68 26.28 -12.13
C ALA A 42 -6.27 26.23 -11.51
N ALA A 43 -5.22 26.36 -12.33
CA ALA A 43 -3.83 26.39 -11.88
C ALA A 43 -3.57 27.53 -10.89
N ALA A 44 -4.14 28.72 -11.15
CA ALA A 44 -4.00 29.88 -10.27
C ALA A 44 -4.73 29.72 -8.92
N ALA A 45 -5.76 28.87 -8.85
CA ALA A 45 -6.54 28.62 -7.64
C ALA A 45 -5.97 27.51 -6.74
N LEU A 46 -4.99 26.75 -7.22
CA LEU A 46 -4.38 25.63 -6.51
C LEU A 46 -3.15 26.07 -5.69
N PRO A 47 -2.86 25.38 -4.56
CA PRO A 47 -1.57 25.53 -3.89
C PRO A 47 -0.42 25.09 -4.81
N PRO A 48 0.81 25.61 -4.60
CA PRO A 48 1.98 25.25 -5.41
C PRO A 48 2.31 23.77 -5.23
N ALA A 49 1.86 22.96 -6.20
CA ALA A 49 2.03 21.52 -6.28
C ALA A 49 2.22 21.12 -7.75
N ARG A 50 2.70 19.90 -8.02
CA ARG A 50 2.95 19.44 -9.39
C ARG A 50 1.69 19.49 -10.26
N ALA A 51 0.52 19.26 -9.67
CA ALA A 51 -0.76 19.37 -10.35
C ALA A 51 -1.04 20.77 -10.92
N ALA A 52 -0.66 21.83 -10.20
CA ALA A 52 -0.83 23.21 -10.65
C ALA A 52 0.14 23.53 -11.81
N ASP A 53 1.38 23.05 -11.72
CA ASP A 53 2.38 23.20 -12.79
C ASP A 53 1.97 22.48 -14.06
N TRP A 54 1.46 21.25 -13.95
CA TRP A 54 0.94 20.49 -15.09
C TRP A 54 -0.28 21.14 -15.73
N ALA A 55 -1.23 21.65 -14.93
CA ALA A 55 -2.39 22.38 -15.43
C ALA A 55 -1.98 23.64 -16.19
N LYS A 56 -1.03 24.41 -15.65
CA LYS A 56 -0.48 25.60 -16.30
C LYS A 56 0.21 25.28 -17.62
N GLN A 57 1.13 24.30 -17.65
CA GLN A 57 1.86 23.92 -18.85
C GLN A 57 0.95 23.36 -19.95
N LEU A 58 -0.07 22.60 -19.58
CA LEU A 58 -1.08 22.12 -20.52
C LEU A 58 -1.94 23.27 -21.07
N GLY A 59 -2.37 24.20 -20.21
CA GLY A 59 -3.13 25.38 -20.62
C GLY A 59 -2.37 26.24 -21.65
N GLU A 60 -1.11 26.55 -21.34
CA GLU A 60 -0.21 27.32 -22.21
C GLU A 60 0.09 26.59 -23.54
N GLY A 61 0.32 25.29 -23.50
CA GLY A 61 0.59 24.49 -24.70
C GLY A 61 -0.63 24.38 -25.62
N LEU A 62 -1.83 24.24 -25.05
CA LEU A 62 -3.08 24.26 -25.80
C LEU A 62 -3.38 25.64 -26.40
N ALA A 63 -3.08 26.73 -25.68
CA ALA A 63 -3.20 28.09 -26.21
C ALA A 63 -2.27 28.33 -27.41
N LYS A 64 -1.13 27.64 -27.47
CA LYS A 64 -0.19 27.64 -28.60
C LYS A 64 -0.60 26.70 -29.74
N GLY A 65 -1.66 25.92 -29.58
CA GLY A 65 -2.19 25.01 -30.61
C GLY A 65 -1.51 23.63 -30.66
N HIS A 66 -0.68 23.27 -29.68
CA HIS A 66 -0.09 21.94 -29.62
C HIS A 66 -1.13 20.88 -29.19
N PRO A 67 -1.04 19.64 -29.71
CA PRO A 67 -1.93 18.57 -29.29
C PRO A 67 -1.68 18.19 -27.82
N PRO A 68 -2.74 17.91 -27.04
CA PRO A 68 -2.63 17.65 -25.59
C PRO A 68 -1.72 16.46 -25.26
N ALA A 69 -1.73 15.41 -26.07
CA ALA A 69 -0.89 14.23 -25.87
C ALA A 69 0.62 14.55 -25.94
N GLU A 70 1.03 15.45 -26.83
CA GLU A 70 2.44 15.83 -27.02
C GLU A 70 2.94 16.65 -25.82
N ILE A 71 2.12 17.60 -25.35
CA ILE A 71 2.44 18.42 -24.18
C ILE A 71 2.59 17.52 -22.95
N LEU A 72 1.63 16.63 -22.72
CA LEU A 72 1.63 15.74 -21.55
C LEU A 72 2.78 14.73 -21.56
N ALA A 73 3.21 14.26 -22.73
CA ALA A 73 4.36 13.36 -22.86
C ALA A 73 5.69 14.02 -22.44
N GLY A 74 5.80 15.35 -22.56
CA GLY A 74 6.96 16.12 -22.13
C GLY A 74 6.98 16.47 -20.65
N LEU A 75 5.90 16.20 -19.91
CA LEU A 75 5.81 16.55 -18.49
C LEU A 75 6.46 15.50 -17.60
N GLU A 76 7.45 15.91 -16.81
CA GLU A 76 8.09 15.03 -15.84
C GLU A 76 7.12 14.60 -14.73
N GLY A 77 6.99 13.28 -14.51
CA GLY A 77 6.24 12.70 -13.41
C GLY A 77 4.74 12.51 -13.64
N ILE A 78 4.23 12.84 -14.83
CA ILE A 78 2.85 12.52 -15.20
C ILE A 78 2.68 11.03 -15.45
N ASP A 79 1.51 10.51 -15.07
CA ASP A 79 1.16 9.13 -15.35
C ASP A 79 1.02 8.93 -16.86
N GLN A 80 1.88 8.08 -17.42
CA GLN A 80 1.86 7.75 -18.83
C GLN A 80 0.54 7.06 -19.22
N ALA A 81 -0.22 6.51 -18.26
CA ALA A 81 -1.57 6.02 -18.48
C ALA A 81 -2.60 7.12 -18.79
N LEU A 82 -2.40 8.33 -18.26
CA LEU A 82 -3.23 9.48 -18.60
C LEU A 82 -2.90 10.02 -20.00
N VAL A 83 -1.60 10.17 -20.31
CA VAL A 83 -1.13 10.56 -21.67
C VAL A 83 -1.70 9.61 -22.72
N ALA A 84 -1.64 8.32 -22.37
CA ALA A 84 -2.13 7.22 -23.16
C ALA A 84 -3.61 7.30 -23.54
N LEU A 85 -4.44 7.58 -22.53
CA LEU A 85 -5.88 7.73 -22.65
C LEU A 85 -6.25 8.93 -23.54
N LEU A 86 -5.49 10.02 -23.42
CA LEU A 86 -5.72 11.28 -24.14
C LEU A 86 -5.23 11.27 -25.59
N SER A 87 -4.43 10.27 -25.96
CA SER A 87 -3.85 10.15 -27.30
C SER A 87 -4.78 9.52 -28.34
N VAL A 88 -5.96 9.01 -27.94
CA VAL A 88 -6.89 8.33 -28.85
C VAL A 88 -8.12 9.19 -29.13
N PRO A 89 -8.30 9.69 -30.36
CA PRO A 89 -9.57 10.29 -30.78
C PRO A 89 -10.59 9.19 -31.12
N GLY A 90 -11.73 9.16 -30.43
CA GLY A 90 -12.92 8.40 -30.88
C GLY A 90 -13.37 7.17 -30.07
N GLY A 91 -12.82 6.89 -28.88
CA GLY A 91 -13.30 5.83 -27.97
C GLY A 91 -14.47 6.26 -27.07
N LEU A 92 -14.58 5.70 -25.84
CA LEU A 92 -15.33 6.32 -24.73
C LEU A 92 -15.02 7.82 -24.74
N GLY A 93 -16.05 8.67 -24.82
CA GLY A 93 -15.84 10.12 -24.88
C GLY A 93 -14.85 10.56 -23.79
N LEU A 94 -13.98 11.53 -24.09
CA LEU A 94 -12.89 11.99 -23.21
C LEU A 94 -13.32 12.10 -21.73
N ARG A 95 -14.54 12.60 -21.50
CA ARG A 95 -15.16 12.75 -20.19
C ARG A 95 -15.36 11.43 -19.45
N ASP A 96 -15.89 10.40 -20.12
CA ASP A 96 -16.18 9.09 -19.52
C ASP A 96 -14.91 8.31 -19.25
N ALA A 97 -13.93 8.39 -20.16
CA ALA A 97 -12.60 7.81 -19.97
C ALA A 97 -11.89 8.46 -18.77
N LEU A 98 -11.92 9.79 -18.66
CA LEU A 98 -11.38 10.51 -17.49
C LEU A 98 -12.13 10.14 -16.21
N ALA A 99 -13.46 10.00 -16.25
CA ALA A 99 -14.24 9.58 -15.08
C ALA A 99 -13.85 8.17 -14.62
N ALA A 100 -13.67 7.24 -15.56
CA ALA A 100 -13.24 5.88 -15.26
C ALA A 100 -11.81 5.85 -14.71
N TYR A 101 -10.89 6.64 -15.27
CA TYR A 101 -9.54 6.78 -14.76
C TYR A 101 -9.49 7.40 -13.35
N ILE A 102 -10.31 8.43 -13.08
CA ILE A 102 -10.44 9.00 -11.72
C ILE A 102 -10.98 7.94 -10.76
N ARG A 103 -12.03 7.18 -11.12
CA ARG A 103 -12.56 6.09 -10.28
C ARG A 103 -11.48 5.07 -9.96
N HIS A 104 -10.68 4.70 -10.96
CA HIS A 104 -9.54 3.81 -10.80
C HIS A 104 -8.54 4.39 -9.78
N LEU A 105 -8.04 5.61 -9.98
CA LEU A 105 -7.08 6.25 -9.07
C LEU A 105 -7.62 6.39 -7.64
N VAL A 106 -8.88 6.80 -7.47
CA VAL A 106 -9.52 6.94 -6.16
C VAL A 106 -9.63 5.59 -5.45
N GLY A 107 -9.96 4.51 -6.17
CA GLY A 107 -10.01 3.16 -5.61
C GLY A 107 -8.67 2.73 -5.02
N PHE A 108 -7.58 2.90 -5.77
CA PHE A 108 -6.23 2.56 -5.29
C PHE A 108 -5.72 3.50 -4.20
N ALA A 109 -6.07 4.78 -4.24
CA ALA A 109 -5.76 5.72 -3.16
C ALA A 109 -6.42 5.29 -1.84
N ARG A 110 -7.71 4.94 -1.88
CA ARG A 110 -8.44 4.43 -0.70
C ARG A 110 -7.84 3.14 -0.16
N LEU A 111 -7.47 2.19 -1.03
CA LEU A 111 -6.79 0.97 -0.62
C LEU A 111 -5.48 1.26 0.13
N ARG A 112 -4.70 2.24 -0.36
CA ARG A 112 -3.45 2.67 0.30
C ARG A 112 -3.69 3.35 1.64
N GLU A 113 -4.68 4.24 1.71
CA GLU A 113 -5.07 4.89 2.97
C GLU A 113 -5.56 3.87 3.99
N HIS A 114 -6.38 2.92 3.56
CA HIS A 114 -6.88 1.84 4.42
C HIS A 114 -5.73 0.94 4.89
N LEU A 115 -4.79 0.58 4.02
CA LEU A 115 -3.59 -0.15 4.41
C LEU A 115 -2.75 0.63 5.43
N ARG A 116 -2.61 1.95 5.25
CA ARG A 116 -1.90 2.79 6.20
C ARG A 116 -2.59 2.83 7.55
N ALA A 117 -3.92 2.96 7.57
CA ALA A 117 -4.72 2.92 8.79
C ALA A 117 -4.58 1.55 9.49
N ALA A 118 -4.65 0.45 8.73
CA ALA A 118 -4.49 -0.91 9.22
C ALA A 118 -3.11 -1.14 9.89
N LEU A 119 -2.04 -0.57 9.33
CA LEU A 119 -0.68 -0.68 9.87
C LEU A 119 -0.37 0.31 11.00
N PHE A 120 -1.16 1.37 11.15
CA PHE A 120 -0.95 2.36 12.20
C PHE A 120 -1.17 1.76 13.60
N GLN A 121 -2.18 0.90 13.73
CA GLN A 121 -2.46 0.23 15.00
C GLN A 121 -1.30 -0.65 15.52
N PRO A 122 -0.76 -1.63 14.75
CA PRO A 122 0.37 -2.42 15.21
C PRO A 122 1.63 -1.57 15.46
N PHE A 123 1.83 -0.49 14.71
CA PHE A 123 2.90 0.46 14.97
C PHE A 123 2.80 1.15 16.34
N LEU A 124 1.61 1.65 16.69
CA LEU A 124 1.39 2.30 17.98
C LEU A 124 1.68 1.33 19.15
N VAL A 125 1.20 0.08 19.03
CA VAL A 125 1.41 -0.95 20.04
C VAL A 125 2.89 -1.36 20.14
N ALA A 126 3.60 -1.49 19.01
CA ALA A 126 5.02 -1.79 19.00
C ALA A 126 5.86 -0.70 19.70
N TRP A 127 5.59 0.58 19.41
CA TRP A 127 6.28 1.69 20.07
C TRP A 127 5.95 1.80 21.56
N LEU A 128 4.70 1.57 21.94
CA LEU A 128 4.31 1.51 23.34
C LEU A 128 5.04 0.36 24.08
N ALA A 129 5.19 -0.79 23.43
CA ALA A 129 5.94 -1.92 24.00
C ALA A 129 7.43 -1.60 24.16
N VAL A 130 8.05 -0.92 23.19
CA VAL A 130 9.44 -0.43 23.31
C VAL A 130 9.56 0.57 24.48
N GLY A 131 8.62 1.49 24.62
CA GLY A 131 8.59 2.42 25.76
C GLY A 131 8.47 1.71 27.11
N ASN A 132 7.57 0.72 27.22
CA ASN A 132 7.44 -0.12 28.42
C ASN A 132 8.71 -0.92 28.71
N LEU A 133 9.35 -1.49 27.69
CA LEU A 133 10.63 -2.19 27.83
C LEU A 133 11.70 -1.27 28.45
N VAL A 134 11.80 -0.02 27.97
CA VAL A 134 12.74 0.98 28.51
C VAL A 134 12.40 1.31 29.96
N LEU A 135 11.13 1.57 30.27
CA LEU A 135 10.67 1.88 31.63
C LEU A 135 10.99 0.76 32.62
N VAL A 136 10.71 -0.49 32.23
CA VAL A 136 10.98 -1.68 33.04
C VAL A 136 12.48 -1.84 33.27
N ASN A 137 13.33 -1.66 32.25
CA ASN A 137 14.77 -1.79 32.39
C ASN A 137 15.41 -0.68 33.24
N LEU A 138 14.93 0.57 33.12
CA LEU A 138 15.53 1.71 33.83
C LEU A 138 15.07 1.85 35.28
N HIS A 139 13.82 1.48 35.59
CA HIS A 139 13.26 1.73 36.93
C HIS A 139 12.91 0.45 37.69
N PHE A 140 12.24 -0.51 37.05
CA PHE A 140 11.71 -1.68 37.75
C PHE A 140 12.77 -2.75 38.01
N LEU A 141 13.54 -3.11 36.98
CA LEU A 141 14.58 -4.12 37.10
C LEU A 141 15.65 -3.79 38.15
N PRO A 142 16.22 -2.56 38.23
CA PRO A 142 17.21 -2.24 39.26
C PRO A 142 16.62 -2.31 40.68
N ALA A 143 15.36 -1.90 40.88
CA ALA A 143 14.69 -1.98 42.17
C ALA A 143 14.50 -3.45 42.63
N ILE A 144 14.20 -4.35 41.69
CA ILE A 144 14.01 -5.77 41.96
C ILE A 144 15.37 -6.47 42.14
N SER A 145 16.34 -6.23 41.26
CA SER A 145 17.66 -6.85 41.34
C SER A 145 18.37 -6.49 42.64
N GLY A 146 18.18 -5.26 43.16
CA GLY A 146 18.67 -4.87 44.49
C GLY A 146 18.20 -5.81 45.59
N GLY A 147 16.91 -6.15 45.62
CA GLY A 147 16.34 -7.08 46.61
C GLY A 147 16.83 -8.53 46.48
N PHE A 148 17.13 -9.00 45.27
CA PHE A 148 17.68 -10.35 45.03
C PHE A 148 19.17 -10.46 45.36
N LEU A 149 19.95 -9.40 45.07
CA LEU A 149 21.37 -9.33 45.39
C LEU A 149 21.61 -9.32 46.90
N GLU A 150 20.77 -8.62 47.65
CA GLU A 150 20.81 -8.62 49.13
C GLU A 150 20.56 -10.01 49.72
N GLN A 151 19.75 -10.84 49.06
CA GLN A 151 19.39 -12.19 49.51
C GLN A 151 20.24 -13.31 48.91
N ARG A 152 21.18 -12.99 47.99
CA ARG A 152 21.99 -13.97 47.22
C ARG A 152 21.15 -15.01 46.43
N LEU A 153 19.91 -14.69 46.08
CA LEU A 153 19.10 -15.57 45.23
C LEU A 153 19.38 -15.32 43.75
N PRO A 154 19.43 -16.36 42.89
CA PRO A 154 19.57 -16.17 41.46
C PRO A 154 18.31 -15.53 40.87
N LEU A 155 18.47 -14.51 40.02
CA LEU A 155 17.35 -13.91 39.30
C LEU A 155 16.64 -14.97 38.43
N PRO A 156 15.30 -14.99 38.41
CA PRO A 156 14.54 -15.86 37.52
C PRO A 156 14.95 -15.72 36.06
N ILE A 157 14.92 -16.84 35.31
CA ILE A 157 15.38 -16.93 33.92
C ILE A 157 14.69 -15.89 33.02
N PHE A 158 13.41 -15.61 33.25
CA PHE A 158 12.64 -14.63 32.48
C PHE A 158 13.09 -13.18 32.71
N LEU A 159 13.44 -12.82 33.95
CA LEU A 159 14.00 -11.50 34.29
C LEU A 159 15.41 -11.36 33.73
N ARG A 160 16.23 -12.41 33.80
CA ARG A 160 17.57 -12.47 33.20
C ARG A 160 17.58 -12.30 31.68
N ALA A 161 16.58 -12.84 30.98
CA ALA A 161 16.46 -12.73 29.53
C ALA A 161 16.05 -11.32 29.05
N TRP A 162 15.46 -10.50 29.93
CA TRP A 162 15.00 -9.13 29.63
C TRP A 162 15.87 -8.04 30.25
N TYR A 163 16.75 -8.36 31.20
CA TYR A 163 17.63 -7.40 31.83
C TYR A 163 18.87 -7.13 30.98
N ILE A 164 18.88 -5.97 30.32
CA ILE A 164 19.89 -5.58 29.34
C ILE A 164 21.21 -5.19 30.02
N LEU A 165 21.13 -4.76 31.28
CA LEU A 165 22.24 -4.13 32.01
C LEU A 165 23.16 -5.10 32.76
N GLU A 166 22.82 -6.39 32.90
CA GLU A 166 23.67 -7.35 33.61
C GLU A 166 24.70 -8.00 32.66
N PRO A 167 26.01 -7.80 32.85
CA PRO A 167 27.03 -8.34 31.95
C PRO A 167 27.12 -9.88 31.95
N ALA A 168 26.58 -10.54 32.98
CA ALA A 168 26.71 -11.97 33.20
C ALA A 168 25.70 -12.83 32.39
N THR A 169 24.67 -12.23 31.79
CA THR A 169 23.63 -12.92 30.97
C THR A 169 23.83 -12.75 29.47
N TRP A 170 25.01 -12.26 29.07
CA TRP A 170 25.44 -12.19 27.68
C TRP A 170 25.52 -13.60 27.05
N PRO A 171 24.97 -13.86 25.84
CA PRO A 171 24.38 -12.93 24.86
C PRO A 171 22.83 -12.97 24.77
N LEU A 172 22.15 -13.77 25.59
CA LEU A 172 20.70 -14.01 25.46
C LEU A 172 19.87 -12.76 25.80
N SER A 173 20.37 -11.88 26.68
CA SER A 173 19.68 -10.67 27.16
C SER A 173 19.45 -9.59 26.10
N TRP A 174 20.21 -9.59 25.00
CA TRP A 174 20.06 -8.59 23.92
C TRP A 174 19.12 -9.05 22.80
N ILE A 175 18.83 -10.35 22.68
CA ILE A 175 18.07 -10.91 21.54
C ILE A 175 16.61 -10.42 21.54
N LEU A 176 15.95 -10.44 22.70
CA LEU A 176 14.56 -9.99 22.84
C LEU A 176 14.39 -8.47 22.65
N PRO A 177 15.19 -7.61 23.32
CA PRO A 177 15.18 -6.16 23.09
C PRO A 177 15.53 -5.78 21.65
N ALA A 178 16.59 -6.37 21.09
CA ALA A 178 17.00 -6.11 19.71
C ALA A 178 15.92 -6.56 18.72
N GLY A 179 15.27 -7.70 18.97
CA GLY A 179 14.12 -8.17 18.18
C GLY A 179 12.92 -7.23 18.25
N LEU A 180 12.59 -6.68 19.43
CA LEU A 180 11.48 -5.74 19.59
C LEU A 180 11.78 -4.38 18.93
N VAL A 181 13.00 -3.87 19.08
CA VAL A 181 13.44 -2.64 18.41
C VAL A 181 13.49 -2.84 16.90
N TRP A 182 14.03 -3.96 16.42
CA TRP A 182 14.02 -4.32 15.01
C TRP A 182 12.60 -4.41 14.46
N LEU A 183 11.67 -5.03 15.18
CA LEU A 183 10.26 -5.10 14.82
C LEU A 183 9.63 -3.70 14.74
N ALA A 184 9.86 -2.83 15.73
CA ALA A 184 9.34 -1.47 15.73
C ALA A 184 9.92 -0.62 14.58
N VAL A 185 11.22 -0.75 14.28
CA VAL A 185 11.88 -0.08 13.16
C VAL A 185 11.34 -0.57 11.83
N GLU A 186 11.16 -1.89 11.65
CA GLU A 186 10.64 -2.45 10.40
C GLU A 186 9.17 -2.09 10.19
N LEU A 187 8.33 -2.06 11.24
CA LEU A 187 6.95 -1.54 11.18
C LEU A 187 6.91 -0.06 10.82
N THR A 188 7.81 0.75 11.40
CA THR A 188 7.94 2.17 11.08
C THR A 188 8.36 2.36 9.62
N ARG A 189 9.33 1.57 9.15
CA ARG A 189 9.75 1.55 7.75
C ARG A 189 8.60 1.13 6.84
N LEU A 190 7.80 0.15 7.22
CA LEU A 190 6.63 -0.29 6.44
C LEU A 190 5.59 0.82 6.30
N LEU A 191 5.34 1.60 7.36
CA LEU A 191 4.42 2.73 7.33
C LEU A 191 4.93 3.90 6.49
N TYR A 192 6.23 4.21 6.57
CA TYR A 192 6.83 5.34 5.87
C TYR A 192 7.24 5.02 4.42
N VAL A 193 7.58 3.77 4.11
CA VAL A 193 8.00 3.30 2.77
C VAL A 193 6.80 2.78 1.96
N MET A 194 5.59 3.27 2.23
CA MET A 194 4.41 3.04 1.36
C MET A 194 4.50 3.81 0.01
N ALA A 195 5.72 3.99 -0.51
CA ALA A 195 5.99 4.11 -1.92
C ALA A 195 6.45 2.72 -2.43
N PRO A 196 5.90 2.25 -3.56
CA PRO A 196 5.81 0.83 -3.87
C PRO A 196 7.12 0.00 -3.96
N PRO A 197 8.36 0.49 -4.23
CA PRO A 197 9.47 -0.39 -4.65
C PRO A 197 9.98 -1.48 -3.71
N ARG A 198 9.74 -1.41 -2.40
CA ARG A 198 10.56 -2.20 -1.44
C ARG A 198 9.79 -3.16 -0.53
N LEU A 199 8.45 -3.19 -0.59
CA LEU A 199 7.68 -4.05 0.31
C LEU A 199 7.95 -5.56 0.09
N MET A 200 8.17 -6.01 -1.15
CA MET A 200 8.44 -7.42 -1.45
C MET A 200 9.78 -7.94 -0.90
N THR A 201 10.67 -7.05 -0.45
CA THR A 201 11.95 -7.43 0.16
C THR A 201 11.93 -7.40 1.69
N SER A 202 10.84 -6.96 2.31
CA SER A 202 10.75 -6.95 3.77
C SER A 202 10.50 -8.38 4.28
N PRO A 203 11.30 -8.88 5.24
CA PRO A 203 11.09 -10.21 5.84
C PRO A 203 9.73 -10.32 6.56
N LEU A 204 9.08 -9.20 6.89
CA LEU A 204 7.76 -9.16 7.49
C LEU A 204 6.59 -9.22 6.48
N ALA A 205 6.85 -9.02 5.18
CA ALA A 205 5.79 -8.96 4.18
C ALA A 205 5.07 -10.30 3.99
N GLY A 206 5.78 -11.42 4.17
CA GLY A 206 5.24 -12.78 4.14
C GLY A 206 4.29 -13.07 5.32
N PRO A 207 4.76 -13.07 6.59
CA PRO A 207 3.95 -13.47 7.74
C PRO A 207 2.77 -12.55 8.02
N LEU A 208 2.85 -11.26 7.63
CA LEU A 208 1.72 -10.33 7.73
C LEU A 208 0.71 -10.46 6.58
N GLY A 209 0.96 -11.30 5.56
CA GLY A 209 0.08 -11.44 4.41
C GLY A 209 0.07 -10.22 3.47
N LEU A 210 1.08 -9.34 3.58
CA LEU A 210 1.24 -8.16 2.73
C LEU A 210 1.68 -8.53 1.31
N ASP A 211 2.46 -9.60 1.14
CA ASP A 211 2.80 -10.11 -0.19
C ASP A 211 1.54 -10.52 -0.98
N HIS A 212 0.60 -11.20 -0.32
CA HIS A 212 -0.67 -11.57 -0.93
C HIS A 212 -1.50 -10.33 -1.28
N PHE A 213 -1.58 -9.34 -0.38
CA PHE A 213 -2.23 -8.06 -0.66
C PHE A 213 -1.62 -7.35 -1.87
N CYS A 214 -0.28 -7.23 -1.92
CA CYS A 214 0.42 -6.57 -3.04
C CYS A 214 0.14 -7.28 -4.37
N ARG A 215 0.09 -8.61 -4.39
CA ARG A 215 -0.25 -9.37 -5.60
C ARG A 215 -1.69 -9.11 -6.05
N LEU A 216 -2.65 -9.06 -5.13
CA LEU A 216 -4.06 -8.77 -5.43
C LEU A 216 -4.23 -7.33 -5.95
N GLU A 217 -3.60 -6.36 -5.28
CA GLU A 217 -3.62 -4.95 -5.67
C GLU A 217 -2.98 -4.74 -7.04
N GLU A 218 -1.84 -5.36 -7.31
CA GLU A 218 -1.16 -5.27 -8.61
C GLU A 218 -2.02 -5.89 -9.72
N LYS A 219 -2.63 -7.06 -9.49
CA LYS A 219 -3.56 -7.67 -10.47
C LYS A 219 -4.74 -6.74 -10.77
N GLY A 220 -5.43 -6.24 -9.73
CA GLY A 220 -6.56 -5.33 -9.90
C GLY A 220 -6.16 -4.06 -10.65
N ARG A 221 -5.01 -3.47 -10.32
CA ARG A 221 -4.51 -2.26 -11.00
C ARG A 221 -4.24 -2.51 -12.48
N LEU A 222 -3.53 -3.59 -12.82
CA LEU A 222 -3.19 -3.90 -14.21
C LEU A 222 -4.43 -4.21 -15.04
N ILE A 223 -5.37 -4.99 -14.49
CA ILE A 223 -6.62 -5.33 -15.18
C ILE A 223 -7.48 -4.08 -15.37
N GLY A 224 -7.60 -3.22 -14.36
CA GLY A 224 -8.35 -1.97 -14.47
C GLY A 224 -7.75 -1.01 -15.50
N LEU A 225 -6.42 -0.89 -15.57
CA LEU A 225 -5.75 -0.11 -16.62
C LEU A 225 -5.96 -0.70 -18.01
N LEU A 226 -5.94 -2.03 -18.14
CA LEU A 226 -6.23 -2.71 -19.40
C LEU A 226 -7.67 -2.43 -19.87
N SER A 227 -8.65 -2.51 -18.96
CA SER A 227 -10.04 -2.14 -19.22
C SER A 227 -10.16 -0.71 -19.73
N LEU A 228 -9.48 0.25 -19.08
CA LEU A 228 -9.48 1.65 -19.48
C LEU A 228 -8.92 1.88 -20.89
N TYR A 229 -7.81 1.23 -21.25
CA TYR A 229 -7.24 1.36 -22.59
C TYR A 229 -8.12 0.72 -23.67
N LEU A 230 -8.75 -0.42 -23.36
CA LEU A 230 -9.68 -1.07 -24.27
C LEU A 230 -10.95 -0.24 -24.48
N GLY A 231 -11.54 0.30 -23.40
CA GLY A 231 -12.69 1.19 -23.47
C GLY A 231 -12.37 2.52 -24.19
N ALA A 232 -11.12 2.99 -24.13
CA ALA A 232 -10.63 4.11 -24.94
C ALA A 232 -10.49 3.77 -26.43
N GLY A 233 -10.76 2.54 -26.86
CA GLY A 233 -10.75 2.09 -28.25
C GLY A 233 -9.39 1.60 -28.74
N ARG A 234 -8.43 1.31 -27.85
CA ARG A 234 -7.13 0.76 -28.27
C ARG A 234 -7.24 -0.73 -28.60
N PRO A 235 -6.50 -1.22 -29.63
CA PRO A 235 -6.38 -2.65 -29.87
C PRO A 235 -5.78 -3.38 -28.66
N LEU A 236 -6.29 -4.59 -28.37
CA LEU A 236 -5.89 -5.39 -27.20
C LEU A 236 -4.37 -5.58 -27.06
N ALA A 237 -3.67 -5.88 -28.16
CA ALA A 237 -2.21 -6.03 -28.15
C ALA A 237 -1.48 -4.75 -27.69
N GLN A 238 -1.92 -3.58 -28.18
CA GLN A 238 -1.34 -2.30 -27.79
C GLN A 238 -1.68 -1.96 -26.34
N ALA A 239 -2.92 -2.23 -25.92
CA ALA A 239 -3.37 -2.01 -24.55
C ALA A 239 -2.54 -2.84 -23.55
N LEU A 240 -2.25 -4.12 -23.85
CA LEU A 240 -1.40 -4.97 -23.01
C LEU A 240 0.03 -4.45 -22.88
N ARG A 241 0.66 -4.02 -23.99
CA ARG A 241 1.99 -3.40 -23.95
C ARG A 241 2.03 -2.18 -23.05
N TRP A 242 1.00 -1.35 -23.13
CA TRP A 242 0.91 -0.13 -22.36
C TRP A 242 0.63 -0.38 -20.90
N THR A 243 -0.24 -1.33 -20.58
CA THR A 243 -0.44 -1.78 -19.20
C THR A 243 0.86 -2.34 -18.61
N ALA A 244 1.64 -3.09 -19.39
CA ALA A 244 2.94 -3.60 -18.93
C ALA A 244 3.97 -2.48 -18.67
N ALA A 245 4.03 -1.48 -19.56
CA ALA A 245 4.98 -0.38 -19.47
C ALA A 245 4.62 0.65 -18.38
N HIS A 246 3.33 0.96 -18.22
CA HIS A 246 2.86 2.10 -17.41
C HIS A 246 2.06 1.69 -16.18
N GLY A 247 1.58 0.46 -16.08
CA GLY A 247 0.75 0.01 -14.95
C GLY A 247 1.52 -0.33 -13.67
N GLY A 248 2.83 -0.06 -13.65
CA GLY A 248 3.70 -0.43 -12.54
C GLY A 248 3.77 -1.94 -12.32
N ALA A 249 3.62 -2.72 -13.40
CA ALA A 249 3.75 -4.17 -13.37
C ALA A 249 5.20 -4.53 -13.01
N ARG A 250 5.40 -5.18 -11.87
CA ARG A 250 6.71 -5.71 -11.46
C ARG A 250 6.76 -7.20 -11.60
N LEU A 251 5.72 -7.87 -11.11
CA LEU A 251 5.66 -9.32 -11.14
C LEU A 251 5.15 -9.81 -12.49
N TYR A 252 4.26 -9.06 -13.12
CA TYR A 252 3.50 -9.53 -14.30
C TYR A 252 3.86 -8.81 -15.61
N ALA A 253 4.90 -7.96 -15.63
CA ALA A 253 5.26 -7.22 -16.84
C ALA A 253 5.69 -8.15 -17.99
N HIS A 254 6.46 -9.20 -17.67
CA HIS A 254 6.89 -10.17 -18.65
C HIS A 254 5.70 -10.94 -19.24
N ASP A 255 4.78 -11.40 -18.39
CA ASP A 255 3.58 -12.12 -18.82
C ASP A 255 2.71 -11.27 -19.76
N LEU A 256 2.50 -9.99 -19.43
CA LEU A 256 1.70 -9.07 -20.25
C LEU A 256 2.37 -8.74 -21.59
N THR A 257 3.69 -8.54 -21.60
CA THR A 257 4.45 -8.29 -22.83
C THR A 257 4.50 -9.52 -23.73
N ALA A 258 4.65 -10.71 -23.15
CA ALA A 258 4.59 -11.97 -23.88
C ALA A 258 3.21 -12.18 -24.51
N ALA A 259 2.13 -11.96 -23.76
CA ALA A 259 0.76 -12.05 -24.27
C ALA A 259 0.51 -11.07 -25.43
N ALA A 260 1.00 -9.83 -25.32
CA ALA A 260 0.91 -8.84 -26.39
C ALA A 260 1.63 -9.30 -27.67
N ALA A 261 2.85 -9.84 -27.55
CA ALA A 261 3.62 -10.34 -28.69
C ALA A 261 2.96 -11.55 -29.38
N ARG A 262 2.24 -12.39 -28.62
CA ARG A 262 1.46 -13.51 -29.18
C ARG A 262 0.28 -13.02 -30.01
N LEU A 263 -0.45 -12.03 -29.51
CA LEU A 263 -1.54 -11.38 -30.25
C LEU A 263 -1.06 -10.68 -31.52
N GLU A 264 0.08 -9.98 -31.46
CA GLU A 264 0.71 -9.32 -32.63
C GLU A 264 1.08 -10.33 -33.73
N ARG A 265 1.38 -11.59 -33.35
CA ARG A 265 1.65 -12.70 -34.27
C ARG A 265 0.39 -13.38 -34.83
N GLY A 266 -0.80 -12.92 -34.43
CA GLY A 266 -2.09 -13.46 -34.90
C GLY A 266 -2.60 -14.68 -34.13
N GLU A 267 -2.02 -14.99 -32.96
CA GLU A 267 -2.63 -16.01 -32.09
C GLU A 267 -3.99 -15.54 -31.57
N ALA A 268 -4.93 -16.47 -31.40
CA ALA A 268 -6.25 -16.17 -30.85
C ALA A 268 -6.15 -15.59 -29.44
N ALA A 269 -6.97 -14.59 -29.10
CA ALA A 269 -6.91 -13.90 -27.81
C ALA A 269 -7.03 -14.82 -26.60
N ALA A 270 -7.93 -15.80 -26.64
CA ALA A 270 -8.05 -16.81 -25.59
C ALA A 270 -6.74 -17.58 -25.38
N ALA A 271 -6.06 -17.99 -26.45
CA ALA A 271 -4.79 -18.71 -26.36
C ALA A 271 -3.63 -17.82 -25.89
N ALA A 272 -3.58 -16.57 -26.36
CA ALA A 272 -2.53 -15.62 -25.98
C ALA A 272 -2.61 -15.22 -24.50
N LEU A 273 -3.81 -15.20 -23.92
CA LEU A 273 -4.07 -14.82 -22.53
C LEU A 273 -4.07 -16.00 -21.54
N ALA A 274 -4.21 -17.24 -22.02
CA ALA A 274 -4.36 -18.43 -21.18
C ALA A 274 -3.21 -18.63 -20.19
N ASP A 275 -1.97 -18.37 -20.63
CA ASP A 275 -0.77 -18.59 -19.82
C ASP A 275 -0.47 -17.41 -18.86
N SER A 276 -1.26 -16.34 -18.90
CA SER A 276 -1.05 -15.17 -18.04
C SER A 276 -1.56 -15.43 -16.62
N ALA A 277 -0.71 -15.25 -15.62
CA ALA A 277 -1.10 -15.35 -14.20
C ALA A 277 -2.14 -14.27 -13.78
N VAL A 278 -2.30 -13.21 -14.57
CA VAL A 278 -3.24 -12.11 -14.35
C VAL A 278 -4.52 -12.30 -15.17
N LEU A 279 -4.40 -12.73 -16.43
CA LEU A 279 -5.49 -12.73 -17.40
C LEU A 279 -6.02 -14.13 -17.75
N GLY A 280 -5.44 -15.19 -17.20
CA GLY A 280 -5.87 -16.57 -17.47
C GLY A 280 -7.33 -16.85 -17.11
N ALA A 281 -7.88 -16.17 -16.09
CA ALA A 281 -9.30 -16.26 -15.75
C ALA A 281 -10.21 -15.77 -16.90
N VAL A 282 -9.81 -14.68 -17.57
CA VAL A 282 -10.55 -14.09 -18.69
C VAL A 282 -10.35 -14.90 -19.98
N ALA A 283 -9.19 -15.56 -20.12
CA ALA A 283 -8.88 -16.40 -21.26
C ALA A 283 -9.87 -17.56 -21.44
N GLY A 284 -10.30 -18.18 -20.34
CA GLY A 284 -11.30 -19.25 -20.35
C GLY A 284 -12.67 -18.77 -20.84
N GLU A 285 -13.09 -17.57 -20.46
CA GLU A 285 -14.35 -16.97 -20.92
C GLU A 285 -14.30 -16.59 -22.41
N LEU A 286 -13.16 -16.07 -22.86
CA LEU A 286 -12.93 -15.76 -24.28
C LEU A 286 -12.93 -17.02 -25.17
N ALA A 287 -12.49 -18.16 -24.64
CA ALA A 287 -12.52 -19.44 -25.34
C ALA A 287 -13.95 -19.97 -25.58
N LEU A 288 -14.92 -19.54 -24.75
CA LEU A 288 -16.33 -19.94 -24.87
C LEU A 288 -17.11 -19.18 -25.95
N GLY A 289 -16.44 -18.32 -26.73
CA GLY A 289 -17.00 -17.76 -27.96
C GLY A 289 -17.90 -16.54 -27.80
N ASN A 290 -17.66 -15.71 -26.78
CA ASN A 290 -18.15 -14.32 -26.75
C ASN A 290 -16.99 -13.40 -27.15
N PRO A 291 -16.74 -13.16 -28.45
CA PRO A 291 -15.47 -12.58 -28.87
C PRO A 291 -15.38 -11.09 -28.56
N ASP A 292 -16.51 -10.35 -28.54
CA ASP A 292 -16.48 -8.88 -28.55
C ASP A 292 -17.63 -8.20 -27.77
N GLY A 293 -18.36 -8.95 -26.94
CA GLY A 293 -19.45 -8.41 -26.12
C GLY A 293 -18.95 -7.76 -24.83
N ARG A 294 -18.18 -6.67 -24.92
CA ARG A 294 -17.70 -5.82 -23.80
C ARG A 294 -16.60 -6.47 -22.92
N LEU A 295 -15.49 -6.89 -23.55
CA LEU A 295 -14.29 -7.37 -22.85
C LEU A 295 -13.75 -6.33 -21.83
N ASP A 296 -13.85 -5.05 -22.17
CA ASP A 296 -13.54 -3.92 -21.29
C ASP A 296 -14.34 -3.96 -19.99
N GLU A 297 -15.63 -4.28 -20.03
CA GLU A 297 -16.45 -4.41 -18.82
C GLU A 297 -16.14 -5.63 -17.99
N ARG A 298 -15.87 -6.76 -18.64
CA ARG A 298 -15.45 -7.97 -17.91
C ARG A 298 -14.14 -7.76 -17.19
N LEU A 299 -13.20 -7.05 -17.81
CA LEU A 299 -11.96 -6.64 -17.16
C LEU A 299 -12.24 -5.66 -16.02
N GLN A 300 -13.20 -4.74 -16.17
CA GLN A 300 -13.59 -3.83 -15.09
C GLN A 300 -14.17 -4.59 -13.89
N GLU A 301 -15.10 -5.52 -14.12
CA GLU A 301 -15.68 -6.39 -13.08
C GLU A 301 -14.60 -7.23 -12.38
N LEU A 302 -13.65 -7.78 -13.13
CA LEU A 302 -12.54 -8.55 -12.57
C LEU A 302 -11.59 -7.67 -11.75
N SER A 303 -11.31 -6.46 -12.21
CA SER A 303 -10.52 -5.46 -11.47
C SER A 303 -11.19 -5.14 -10.14
N GLU A 304 -12.50 -4.89 -10.13
CA GLU A 304 -13.29 -4.64 -8.92
C GLU A 304 -13.26 -5.84 -7.97
N SER A 305 -13.41 -7.06 -8.49
CA SER A 305 -13.29 -8.29 -7.71
C SER A 305 -11.92 -8.43 -7.01
N TYR A 306 -10.83 -8.09 -7.70
CA TYR A 306 -9.49 -8.07 -7.11
C TYR A 306 -9.32 -6.95 -6.07
N GLN A 307 -9.90 -5.77 -6.29
CA GLN A 307 -9.90 -4.69 -5.29
C GLN A 307 -10.67 -5.10 -4.03
N GLU A 308 -11.82 -5.76 -4.18
CA GLU A 308 -12.56 -6.33 -3.05
C GLU A 308 -11.77 -7.42 -2.32
N ALA A 309 -11.09 -8.31 -3.07
CA ALA A 309 -10.22 -9.32 -2.48
C ALA A 309 -9.07 -8.68 -1.69
N ALA A 310 -8.47 -7.61 -2.23
CA ALA A 310 -7.44 -6.83 -1.54
C ALA A 310 -8.00 -6.18 -0.26
N ASN A 311 -9.21 -5.60 -0.29
CA ASN A 311 -9.88 -5.06 0.89
C ASN A 311 -10.16 -6.14 1.96
N ARG A 312 -10.62 -7.32 1.55
CA ARG A 312 -10.80 -8.45 2.48
C ARG A 312 -9.48 -8.85 3.12
N GLN A 313 -8.40 -8.86 2.36
CA GLN A 313 -7.06 -9.13 2.88
C GLN A 313 -6.60 -8.06 3.88
N LEU A 314 -6.92 -6.78 3.65
CA LEU A 314 -6.65 -5.72 4.64
C LEU A 314 -7.37 -5.97 5.96
N ALA A 315 -8.64 -6.38 5.94
CA ALA A 315 -9.36 -6.72 7.16
C ALA A 315 -8.72 -7.89 7.93
N VAL A 316 -8.14 -8.86 7.23
CA VAL A 316 -7.35 -9.94 7.83
C VAL A 316 -6.07 -9.38 8.48
N ILE A 317 -5.35 -8.50 7.77
CA ILE A 317 -4.14 -7.83 8.29
C ILE A 317 -4.46 -7.04 9.57
N GLU A 318 -5.57 -6.29 9.59
CA GLU A 318 -6.06 -5.57 10.77
C GLU A 318 -6.39 -6.52 11.93
N GLY A 319 -7.07 -7.62 11.65
CA GLY A 319 -7.39 -8.66 12.63
C GLY A 319 -6.13 -9.25 13.27
N LEU A 320 -5.16 -9.66 12.44
CA LEU A 320 -3.88 -10.21 12.89
C LEU A 320 -3.08 -9.18 13.69
N GLY A 321 -3.04 -7.92 13.23
CA GLY A 321 -2.39 -6.82 13.94
C GLY A 321 -2.97 -6.60 15.34
N ARG A 322 -4.30 -6.69 15.50
CA ARG A 322 -4.98 -6.61 16.79
C ARG A 322 -4.58 -7.74 17.74
N VAL A 323 -4.63 -8.99 17.26
CA VAL A 323 -4.27 -10.16 18.07
C VAL A 323 -2.80 -10.11 18.49
N ALA A 324 -1.90 -9.77 17.56
CA ALA A 324 -0.48 -9.59 17.85
C ALA A 324 -0.25 -8.48 18.90
N GLY A 325 -0.95 -7.35 18.77
CA GLY A 325 -0.90 -6.27 19.74
C GLY A 325 -1.38 -6.68 21.14
N LEU A 326 -2.48 -7.44 21.22
CA LEU A 326 -2.99 -7.98 22.49
C LEU A 326 -2.01 -8.95 23.15
N LEU A 327 -1.40 -9.85 22.38
CA LEU A 327 -0.37 -10.77 22.87
C LEU A 327 0.85 -10.01 23.39
N LEU A 328 1.28 -8.97 22.67
CA LEU A 328 2.41 -8.13 23.09
C LEU A 328 2.09 -7.40 24.40
N ALA A 329 0.94 -6.74 24.49
CA ALA A 329 0.50 -6.05 25.70
C ALA A 329 0.34 -7.02 26.88
N GLY A 330 -0.30 -8.17 26.66
CA GLY A 330 -0.46 -9.22 27.65
C GLY A 330 0.87 -9.76 28.16
N THR A 331 1.86 -9.94 27.26
CA THR A 331 3.21 -10.35 27.64
C THR A 331 3.88 -9.31 28.54
N VAL A 332 3.78 -8.03 28.18
CA VAL A 332 4.31 -6.94 29.02
C VAL A 332 3.66 -6.94 30.41
N VAL A 333 2.33 -6.99 30.49
CA VAL A 333 1.60 -7.02 31.77
C VAL A 333 1.96 -8.25 32.59
N LEU A 334 2.01 -9.44 31.96
CA LEU A 334 2.41 -10.68 32.63
C LEU A 334 3.81 -10.57 33.24
N LEU A 335 4.75 -9.97 32.52
CA LEU A 335 6.11 -9.72 33.02
C LEU A 335 6.10 -8.75 34.21
N LEU A 336 5.35 -7.65 34.14
CA LEU A 336 5.20 -6.72 35.27
C LEU A 336 4.62 -7.43 36.50
N CYS A 337 3.59 -8.27 36.32
CA CYS A 337 3.00 -9.04 37.41
C CYS A 337 4.00 -10.04 38.01
N LEU A 338 4.70 -10.82 37.18
CA LEU A 338 5.74 -11.74 37.64
C LEU A 338 6.82 -10.99 38.43
N ALA A 339 7.31 -9.88 37.89
CA ALA A 339 8.32 -9.04 38.54
C ALA A 339 7.85 -8.53 39.92
N PHE A 340 6.59 -8.11 40.03
CA PHE A 340 6.02 -7.58 41.28
C PHE A 340 5.72 -8.68 42.32
N PHE A 341 5.18 -9.83 41.90
CA PHE A 341 4.75 -10.89 42.82
C PHE A 341 5.85 -11.88 43.20
N GLN A 342 6.95 -11.95 42.45
CA GLN A 342 8.01 -12.92 42.75
C GLN A 342 8.70 -12.74 44.12
N PRO A 343 8.94 -11.53 44.64
CA PRO A 343 9.36 -11.35 46.03
C PRO A 343 8.39 -12.01 47.01
N TYR A 344 7.09 -11.81 46.84
CA TYR A 344 6.05 -12.35 47.71
C TYR A 344 6.06 -13.89 47.75
N PHE A 345 6.15 -14.55 46.59
CA PHE A 345 6.24 -16.02 46.53
C PHE A 345 7.52 -16.58 47.16
N THR A 346 8.62 -15.84 47.06
CA THR A 346 9.90 -16.24 47.66
C THR A 346 9.82 -16.22 49.19
N TYR A 347 9.19 -15.20 49.77
CA TYR A 347 8.97 -15.12 51.21
C TYR A 347 8.02 -16.22 51.73
N ALA A 348 6.94 -16.52 50.99
CA ALA A 348 5.99 -17.57 51.36
C ALA A 348 6.58 -18.99 51.27
N GLY A 349 7.51 -19.23 50.33
CA GLY A 349 8.20 -20.52 50.21
C GLY A 349 9.22 -20.77 51.32
N GLN A 350 9.92 -19.73 51.79
CA GLN A 350 10.92 -19.86 52.86
C GLN A 350 10.29 -20.18 54.22
N THR A 351 9.12 -19.63 54.54
CA THR A 351 8.40 -19.95 55.79
C THR A 351 7.80 -21.36 55.80
N ALA A 352 7.44 -21.90 54.63
CA ALA A 352 6.98 -23.28 54.49
C ALA A 352 8.12 -24.32 54.68
N VAL A 353 9.35 -23.98 54.29
CA VAL A 353 10.54 -24.85 54.47
C VAL A 353 11.13 -24.73 55.89
N ALA A 354 10.99 -23.58 56.55
CA ALA A 354 11.48 -23.40 57.93
C ALA A 354 10.52 -23.95 59.01
N GLY A 355 9.32 -24.40 58.65
CA GLY A 355 8.28 -24.90 59.55
C GLY A 355 8.04 -26.42 59.53
N GLY A 356 8.86 -27.20 58.81
CA GLY A 356 8.82 -28.67 58.78
C GLY A 356 10.11 -29.28 59.29
#